data_AF-A0A943RTD0-F1
#
_entry.id   AF-A0A943RTD0-F1
#
_cell.length_a   1.000
_cell.length_b   1.000
_cell.length_c   1.000
_cell.angle_alpha   90.00
_cell.angle_beta   90.00
_cell.angle_gamma   90.00
#
_symmetry.space_group_name_H-M   'P 1'
#
loop_
_entity.id
_entity.type
_entity.pdbx_description
1 polymer ?
#
loop_
_entity_poly.entity_id
_entity_poly.type
_entity_poly.pdbx_seq_one_letter_code
_entity_poly.pdbx_strand_id
1 'polypeptide(L)'
;MNQSARRQILIRSLLNERPEYQKIEIPHSSGEQKNLLRSLMNIRMVAPISKEFQQIQDEYLQEENKNRGIIELSALTPIENEIYLWRGDITRLACGAIVNAANSGMTG
;
A
#
# COMPACT_ATOMS: atom_id res chain seq x y z
N MET A 1 13.05 -5.37 11.73
CA MET A 1 11.81 -4.81 12.30
C MET A 1 10.60 -5.61 11.81
N ASN A 2 9.58 -5.86 12.63
CA ASN A 2 8.38 -6.61 12.20
C ASN A 2 7.31 -5.70 11.57
N GLN A 3 6.29 -6.29 10.94
CA GLN A 3 5.21 -5.57 10.24
C GLN A 3 4.40 -4.63 11.15
N SER A 4 4.20 -4.99 12.43
CA SER A 4 3.48 -4.15 13.39
C SER A 4 4.27 -2.87 13.70
N ALA A 5 5.56 -3.01 13.97
CA ALA A 5 6.45 -1.89 14.24
C ALA A 5 6.59 -0.95 13.04
N ARG A 6 6.77 -1.49 11.82
CA ARG A 6 6.77 -0.69 10.58
C ARG A 6 5.50 0.13 10.45
N ARG A 7 4.33 -0.50 10.58
CA ARG A 7 3.03 0.18 10.49
C ARG A 7 2.87 1.29 11.52
N GLN A 8 3.25 1.05 12.77
CA GLN A 8 3.16 2.07 13.82
C GLN A 8 4.09 3.26 13.56
N ILE A 9 5.29 3.03 13.05
CA ILE A 9 6.23 4.12 12.68
C ILE A 9 5.63 4.96 11.55
N LEU A 10 5.10 4.33 10.49
CA LEU A 10 4.47 5.03 9.38
C LEU A 10 3.29 5.89 9.85
N ILE A 11 2.40 5.33 10.69
CA ILE A 11 1.27 6.07 11.25
C ILE A 11 1.75 7.26 12.06
N ARG A 12 2.68 7.06 13.01
CA ARG A 12 3.21 8.15 13.85
C ARG A 12 3.86 9.25 13.02
N SER A 13 4.63 8.87 11.99
CA SER A 13 5.27 9.84 11.10
C SER A 13 4.22 10.72 10.41
N LEU A 14 3.16 10.12 9.85
CA LEU A 14 2.08 10.86 9.18
C LEU A 14 1.26 11.74 10.13
N LEU A 15 0.95 11.24 11.34
CA LEU A 15 0.27 12.03 12.36
C LEU A 15 1.09 13.24 12.81
N ASN A 16 2.42 13.12 12.82
CA ASN A 16 3.32 14.21 13.19
C ASN A 16 3.50 15.27 12.09
N GLU A 17 3.05 15.02 10.85
CA GLU A 17 3.15 16.01 9.77
C GLU A 17 2.23 17.21 9.98
N ARG A 18 1.14 17.06 10.76
CA ARG A 18 0.18 18.14 11.01
C ARG A 18 -0.27 18.22 12.45
N PRO A 19 -0.30 19.42 13.06
CA PRO A 19 -0.80 19.60 14.43
C PRO A 19 -2.25 19.12 14.63
N GLU A 20 -3.09 19.23 13.61
CA GLU A 20 -4.50 18.81 13.64
C GLU A 20 -4.69 17.31 13.88
N TYR A 21 -3.68 16.49 13.59
CA TYR A 21 -3.71 15.04 13.76
C TYR A 21 -3.18 14.56 15.12
N GLN A 22 -2.61 15.44 15.94
CA GLN A 22 -2.00 15.05 17.23
C GLN A 22 -2.98 14.41 18.22
N LYS A 23 -4.29 14.65 18.06
CA LYS A 23 -5.35 14.07 18.90
C LYS A 23 -5.84 12.70 18.42
N ILE A 24 -5.39 12.24 17.25
CA ILE A 24 -5.80 10.94 16.72
C ILE A 24 -5.01 9.85 17.46
N GLU A 25 -5.73 9.00 18.17
CA GLU A 25 -5.14 7.84 18.83
C GLU A 25 -4.87 6.72 17.82
N ILE A 26 -3.75 6.03 17.99
CA ILE A 26 -3.43 4.85 17.17
C ILE A 26 -4.19 3.65 17.76
N PRO A 27 -5.10 3.02 17.01
CA PRO A 27 -5.87 1.88 17.51
C PRO A 27 -4.98 0.69 17.88
N HIS A 28 -5.46 -0.19 18.76
CA HIS A 28 -4.71 -1.40 19.14
C HIS A 28 -4.77 -2.51 18.08
N SER A 29 -5.90 -2.61 17.35
CA SER A 29 -6.09 -3.64 16.33
C SER A 29 -5.22 -3.39 15.11
N SER A 30 -4.62 -4.47 14.59
CA SER A 30 -3.84 -4.41 13.35
C SER A 30 -4.68 -4.00 12.15
N GLY A 31 -5.94 -4.43 12.08
CA GLY A 31 -6.87 -4.07 11.00
C GLY A 31 -7.22 -2.59 11.02
N GLU A 32 -7.52 -2.05 12.21
CA GLU A 32 -7.82 -0.63 12.38
C GLU A 32 -6.60 0.26 12.10
N GLN A 33 -5.41 -0.19 12.51
CA GLN A 33 -4.16 0.49 12.16
C GLN A 33 -3.93 0.51 10.63
N LYS A 34 -4.22 -0.59 9.91
CA LYS A 34 -4.13 -0.62 8.44
C LYS A 34 -5.10 0.37 7.81
N ASN A 35 -6.33 0.44 8.33
CA ASN A 35 -7.32 1.41 7.87
C ASN A 35 -6.86 2.85 8.12
N LEU A 36 -6.33 3.14 9.32
CA LEU A 36 -5.79 4.45 9.65
C LEU A 36 -4.61 4.83 8.75
N LEU A 37 -3.65 3.94 8.56
CA LEU A 37 -2.50 4.18 7.68
C LEU A 37 -2.94 4.50 6.25
N ARG A 38 -3.88 3.71 5.71
CA ARG A 38 -4.45 3.94 4.37
C ARG A 38 -5.13 5.30 4.27
N SER A 39 -5.96 5.66 5.26
CA SER A 39 -6.64 6.95 5.28
C SER A 39 -5.66 8.11 5.32
N LEU A 40 -4.63 8.03 6.16
CA LEU A 40 -3.59 9.07 6.26
C LEU A 40 -2.82 9.23 4.94
N MET A 41 -2.43 8.12 4.29
CA MET A 41 -1.77 8.15 2.98
C MET A 41 -2.66 8.77 1.89
N ASN A 42 -3.96 8.47 1.90
CA ASN A 42 -4.91 8.96 0.89
C ASN A 42 -5.18 10.47 0.99
N ILE A 43 -5.19 11.03 2.20
CA ILE A 43 -5.47 12.46 2.41
C ILE A 43 -4.22 13.33 2.42
N ARG A 44 -3.03 12.71 2.47
CA ARG A 44 -1.76 13.43 2.49
C ARG A 44 -1.56 14.14 1.15
N MET A 45 -1.45 15.47 1.20
CA MET A 45 -1.10 16.28 0.04
C MET A 45 0.28 15.90 -0.52
N VAL A 46 0.46 16.05 -1.83
CA VAL A 46 1.77 15.81 -2.48
C VAL A 46 2.82 16.72 -1.87
N ALA A 47 3.83 16.11 -1.25
CA ALA A 47 4.94 16.80 -0.61
C ALA A 47 6.12 15.81 -0.46
N PRO A 48 7.37 16.30 -0.39
CA PRO A 48 8.51 15.45 -0.05
C PRO A 48 8.28 14.63 1.21
N ILE A 49 8.90 13.47 1.29
CA ILE A 49 8.89 12.60 2.46
C ILE A 49 10.30 12.12 2.75
N SER A 50 10.60 11.76 4.00
CA SER A 50 11.95 11.35 4.36
C SER A 50 12.32 10.02 3.69
N LYS A 51 13.61 9.85 3.36
CA LYS A 51 14.12 8.58 2.81
C LYS A 51 13.87 7.41 3.75
N GLU A 52 13.96 7.65 5.06
CA GLU A 52 13.68 6.64 6.07
C GLU A 52 12.21 6.19 6.03
N PHE A 53 11.27 7.14 5.93
CA PHE A 53 9.86 6.80 5.77
C PHE A 53 9.62 5.99 4.49
N GLN A 54 10.19 6.43 3.37
CA GLN A 54 10.08 5.73 2.09
C GLN A 54 10.58 4.29 2.19
N GLN A 55 11.77 4.08 2.77
CA GLN A 55 12.33 2.73 2.94
C GLN A 55 11.43 1.85 3.82
N ILE A 56 10.94 2.36 4.94
CA ILE A 56 10.06 1.61 5.85
C ILE A 56 8.72 1.29 5.16
N GLN A 57 8.19 2.21 4.36
CA GLN A 57 6.98 2.00 3.58
C GLN A 57 7.19 0.90 2.54
N ASP A 58 8.29 0.95 1.78
CA ASP A 58 8.59 -0.04 0.75
C ASP A 58 8.72 -1.44 1.38
N GLU A 59 9.48 -1.58 2.46
CA GLU A 59 9.61 -2.84 3.20
C GLU A 59 8.27 -3.32 3.80
N TYR A 60 7.40 -2.40 4.23
CA TYR A 60 6.07 -2.72 4.74
C TYR A 60 5.18 -3.28 3.63
N LEU A 61 5.05 -2.55 2.52
CA LEU A 61 4.15 -2.88 1.41
C LEU A 61 4.60 -4.12 0.63
N GLN A 62 5.90 -4.27 0.38
CA GLN A 62 6.45 -5.45 -0.31
C GLN A 62 6.17 -6.73 0.49
N GLU A 63 6.37 -6.68 1.80
CA GLU A 63 6.14 -7.84 2.68
C GLU A 63 4.64 -8.11 2.88
N GLU A 64 3.78 -7.09 2.94
CA GLU A 64 2.32 -7.28 2.92
C GLU A 64 1.86 -7.97 1.62
N ASN A 65 2.41 -7.57 0.47
CA ASN A 65 2.08 -8.19 -0.82
C ASN A 65 2.59 -9.63 -0.90
N LYS A 66 3.84 -9.87 -0.48
CA LYS A 66 4.44 -11.20 -0.40
C LYS A 66 3.63 -12.15 0.47
N ASN A 67 3.15 -11.70 1.63
CA ASN A 67 2.33 -12.50 2.54
C ASN A 67 0.94 -12.84 1.98
N ARG A 68 0.40 -12.04 1.06
CA ARG A 68 -0.82 -12.38 0.31
C ARG A 68 -0.55 -13.38 -0.82
N GLY A 69 0.71 -13.53 -1.23
CA GLY A 69 1.17 -14.41 -2.30
C GLY A 69 1.11 -13.73 -3.67
N ILE A 70 2.20 -13.85 -4.42
CA ILE A 70 2.34 -13.32 -5.78
C ILE A 70 1.81 -14.33 -6.80
N ILE A 71 1.12 -13.82 -7.82
CA ILE A 71 0.55 -14.61 -8.92
C ILE A 71 1.39 -14.39 -10.16
N GLU A 72 2.13 -15.42 -10.54
CA GLU A 72 2.91 -15.45 -11.78
C GLU A 72 2.02 -15.79 -12.98
N LEU A 73 2.39 -15.32 -14.17
CA LEU A 73 1.67 -15.64 -15.41
C LEU A 73 1.61 -17.16 -15.66
N SER A 74 2.64 -17.90 -15.26
CA SER A 74 2.71 -19.36 -15.38
C SER A 74 1.65 -20.10 -14.54
N ALA A 75 1.05 -19.44 -13.54
CA ALA A 75 -0.05 -19.98 -12.75
C ALA A 75 -1.43 -19.72 -13.37
N LEU A 76 -1.49 -19.03 -14.51
CA LEU A 76 -2.72 -18.66 -15.20
C LEU A 76 -2.90 -19.45 -16.49
N THR A 77 -4.16 -19.68 -16.87
CA THR A 77 -4.52 -20.32 -18.13
C THR A 77 -5.03 -19.26 -19.11
N PRO A 78 -4.48 -19.18 -20.33
CA PRO A 78 -4.98 -18.25 -21.35
C PRO A 78 -6.39 -18.67 -21.80
N ILE A 79 -7.23 -17.69 -22.10
CA ILE A 79 -8.51 -17.90 -22.79
C ILE A 79 -8.34 -17.83 -24.32
N GLU A 80 -7.35 -17.07 -24.78
CA GLU A 80 -6.90 -16.98 -26.18
C GLU A 80 -5.38 -16.72 -26.19
N ASN A 81 -4.74 -16.77 -27.37
CA ASN A 81 -3.30 -16.53 -27.46
C ASN A 81 -2.93 -15.19 -26.81
N GLU A 82 -2.10 -15.26 -25.76
CA GLU A 82 -1.63 -14.10 -24.97
C GLU A 82 -2.73 -13.32 -24.21
N ILE A 83 -3.97 -13.82 -24.18
CA ILE A 83 -5.09 -13.19 -23.47
C ILE A 83 -5.54 -14.08 -22.31
N TYR A 84 -5.59 -13.49 -21.12
CA TYR A 84 -5.94 -14.18 -19.88
C TYR A 84 -7.12 -13.47 -19.21
N LEU A 85 -8.07 -14.25 -18.70
CA LEU A 85 -9.09 -13.76 -17.78
C LEU A 85 -8.79 -14.28 -16.38
N TRP A 86 -8.51 -13.36 -15.46
CA TRP A 86 -8.18 -13.70 -14.08
C TRP A 86 -9.04 -12.91 -13.09
N ARG A 87 -9.47 -13.59 -12.03
CA ARG A 87 -10.24 -13.00 -10.92
C ARG A 87 -9.38 -13.00 -9.66
N GLY A 88 -8.95 -11.82 -9.23
CA GLY A 88 -8.18 -11.65 -8.01
C GLY A 88 -7.84 -10.20 -7.70
N ASP A 89 -6.96 -9.99 -6.72
CA ASP A 89 -6.44 -8.68 -6.34
C ASP A 89 -5.26 -8.33 -7.26
N ILE A 90 -5.46 -7.35 -8.15
CA ILE A 90 -4.48 -6.94 -9.18
C ILE A 90 -3.10 -6.61 -8.62
N THR A 91 -3.00 -6.18 -7.36
CA THR A 91 -1.72 -5.84 -6.71
C THR A 91 -0.80 -7.06 -6.52
N ARG A 92 -1.33 -8.28 -6.66
CA ARG A 92 -0.60 -9.54 -6.52
C ARG A 92 -0.04 -10.08 -7.84
N LEU A 93 -0.41 -9.49 -8.98
CA LEU A 93 -0.02 -10.02 -10.29
C LEU A 93 1.43 -9.63 -10.63
N ALA A 94 2.30 -10.63 -10.81
CA ALA A 94 3.65 -10.43 -11.35
C ALA A 94 3.57 -10.22 -12.87
N CYS A 95 3.66 -8.96 -13.28
CA CYS A 95 3.56 -8.55 -14.67
C CYS A 95 4.43 -7.32 -14.93
N GLY A 96 4.70 -7.02 -16.21
CA GLY A 96 5.52 -5.88 -16.60
C GLY A 96 4.86 -4.52 -16.32
N ALA A 97 3.53 -4.45 -16.35
CA ALA A 97 2.77 -3.24 -16.08
C ALA A 97 1.32 -3.57 -15.69
N ILE A 98 0.71 -2.66 -14.92
CA ILE A 98 -0.73 -2.62 -14.65
C ILE A 98 -1.29 -1.26 -15.06
N VAL A 99 -2.59 -1.21 -15.38
CA VAL A 99 -3.29 0.03 -15.72
C VAL A 99 -4.09 0.48 -14.50
N ASN A 100 -3.84 1.71 -14.02
CA ASN A 100 -4.64 2.37 -12.99
C ASN A 100 -5.66 3.32 -13.65
N ALA A 101 -6.93 3.26 -13.22
CA ALA A 101 -7.98 4.16 -13.70
C ALA A 101 -7.95 5.48 -12.91
N ALA A 102 -7.00 6.35 -13.25
CA ALA A 102 -6.79 7.63 -12.57
C ALA A 102 -7.88 8.67 -12.90
N ASN A 103 -8.07 9.62 -11.98
CA ASN A 103 -8.85 10.84 -12.23
C ASN A 103 -7.98 11.97 -12.82
N SER A 104 -8.61 13.06 -13.25
CA SER A 104 -7.92 14.21 -13.86
C SER A 104 -6.93 14.94 -12.94
N GLY A 105 -6.99 14.72 -11.62
CA GLY A 105 -6.05 15.29 -10.66
C GLY A 105 -4.71 14.56 -10.59
N MET A 106 -4.65 13.30 -11.03
CA MET A 106 -3.42 12.48 -11.06
C MET A 106 -2.71 12.32 -9.69
N THR A 107 -3.46 12.35 -8.58
CA THR A 107 -2.93 12.22 -7.20
C THR A 107 -3.34 10.91 -6.51
N GLY A 108 -3.73 9.90 -7.30
CA GLY A 108 -4.36 8.66 -6.82
C GLY A 108 -5.46 8.23 -7.76
#